data_AF-A0A076EMY1-F1
#
_entry.id   AF-A0A076EMY1-F1
#
_cell.length_a   1.000
_cell.length_b   1.000
_cell.length_c   1.000
_cell.angle_alpha   90.00
_cell.angle_beta   90.00
_cell.angle_gamma   90.00
#
_symmetry.space_group_name_H-M   'P 1'
#
loop_
_entity.id
_entity.type
_entity.pdbx_description
1 polymer ?
#
loop_
_entity_poly.entity_id
_entity_poly.type
_entity_poly.pdbx_seq_one_letter_code
_entity_poly.pdbx_strand_id
1 'polypeptide(L)'
;MSRLDEGFTPPKACVQWCQLRSYDLHVLDDGVEEDLGWWNDHLDRAGHDIRLRGRDLDGRIVEGGRATLQRNDLRIGTDLVETDHDSLGLLFLCAAWQGSHRNRKAMRRFPDVHNPHLTRPDESPLAKTLTVLDTCVRDRRLHDQPGGSWSGWPDTPGVGVSLMATFLWAAQASTNGGRAQLIDQFGVSTLIHEGWLEDPSVTGFTRRRYDRYVELLTRWATDIGTSPELVEMWLVQRWSARVREAREGSRAEPTLF
;
A
#
# COMPACT_ATOMS: atom_id res chain seq x y z
N MET A 1 5.14 -7.79 20.98
CA MET A 1 4.51 -6.50 21.30
C MET A 1 5.53 -5.54 21.90
N SER A 2 5.71 -4.38 21.28
CA SER A 2 6.54 -3.31 21.82
C SER A 2 5.94 -2.78 23.13
N ARG A 3 6.77 -2.59 24.17
CA ARG A 3 6.36 -1.93 25.43
C ARG A 3 5.78 -0.52 25.20
N LEU A 4 6.07 0.09 24.06
CA LEU A 4 5.60 1.42 23.70
C LEU A 4 4.12 1.45 23.25
N ASP A 5 3.50 0.30 22.93
CA ASP A 5 2.08 0.20 22.53
C ASP A 5 1.20 -0.42 23.62
N GLU A 6 1.78 -0.69 24.79
CA GLU A 6 1.06 -1.24 25.93
C GLU A 6 -0.01 -0.25 26.39
N GLY A 7 -1.26 -0.71 26.52
CA GLY A 7 -2.41 0.14 26.85
C GLY A 7 -2.97 0.98 25.69
N PHE A 8 -2.33 1.00 24.51
CA PHE A 8 -2.86 1.72 23.35
C PHE A 8 -3.97 0.93 22.64
N THR A 9 -5.18 0.98 23.19
CA THR A 9 -6.36 0.23 22.72
C THR A 9 -7.06 0.93 21.56
N PRO A 10 -7.82 0.19 20.71
CA PRO A 10 -8.52 0.81 19.59
C PRO A 10 -9.58 1.82 20.08
N PRO A 11 -9.65 3.03 19.49
CA PRO A 11 -10.68 4.01 19.83
C PRO A 11 -12.09 3.46 19.59
N LYS A 12 -13.07 3.84 20.43
CA LYS A 12 -14.47 3.38 20.28
C LYS A 12 -15.05 3.63 18.88
N ALA A 13 -14.70 4.77 18.27
CA ALA A 13 -15.12 5.10 16.91
C ALA A 13 -14.56 4.13 15.86
N CYS A 14 -13.33 3.64 16.05
CA CYS A 14 -12.73 2.60 15.21
C CYS A 14 -13.50 1.28 15.35
N VAL A 15 -13.78 0.87 16.58
CA VAL A 15 -14.54 -0.36 16.89
C VAL A 15 -15.90 -0.33 16.19
N GLN A 16 -16.68 0.74 16.39
CA GLN A 16 -18.00 0.90 15.79
C GLN A 16 -17.95 0.93 14.26
N TRP A 17 -16.99 1.66 13.68
CA TRP A 17 -16.85 1.77 12.24
C TRP A 17 -16.53 0.43 11.58
N CYS A 18 -15.64 -0.36 12.20
CA CYS A 18 -15.25 -1.68 11.69
C CYS A 18 -16.36 -2.71 11.84
N GLN A 19 -17.13 -2.70 12.94
CA GLN A 19 -18.24 -3.63 13.17
C GLN A 19 -19.40 -3.46 12.20
N LEU A 20 -19.55 -2.27 11.61
CA LEU A 20 -20.60 -1.95 10.64
C LEU A 20 -20.19 -2.21 9.18
N ARG A 21 -18.99 -2.77 8.95
CA ARG A 21 -18.42 -2.93 7.61
C ARG A 21 -17.91 -4.34 7.36
N SER A 22 -17.98 -4.74 6.10
CA SER A 22 -17.47 -6.02 5.61
C SER A 22 -16.19 -5.84 4.82
N TYR A 23 -15.31 -6.84 4.91
CA TYR A 23 -14.06 -6.89 4.15
C TYR A 23 -14.29 -6.74 2.64
N ASP A 24 -15.19 -7.53 2.06
CA ASP A 24 -15.36 -7.55 0.60
C ASP A 24 -15.79 -6.17 0.05
N LEU A 25 -16.90 -5.64 0.58
CA LEU A 25 -17.47 -4.37 0.09
C LEU A 25 -16.62 -3.13 0.38
N HIS A 26 -15.83 -3.13 1.45
CA HIS A 26 -15.10 -1.93 1.85
C HIS A 26 -13.62 -2.02 1.49
N VAL A 27 -13.00 -3.18 1.69
CA VAL A 27 -11.57 -3.36 1.42
C VAL A 27 -11.34 -3.79 -0.02
N LEU A 28 -12.01 -4.84 -0.49
CA LEU A 28 -11.71 -5.39 -1.82
C LEU A 28 -12.27 -4.51 -2.94
N ASP A 29 -13.47 -3.96 -2.76
CA ASP A 29 -14.11 -3.06 -3.71
C ASP A 29 -13.56 -1.61 -3.67
N ASP A 30 -12.56 -1.32 -2.81
CA ASP A 30 -11.88 -0.02 -2.73
C ASP A 30 -11.20 0.30 -4.07
N GLY A 31 -11.87 1.13 -4.87
CA GLY A 31 -11.56 1.35 -6.27
C GLY A 31 -11.11 2.76 -6.60
N VAL A 32 -10.27 2.87 -7.62
CA VAL A 32 -9.80 4.14 -8.19
C VAL A 32 -10.03 4.19 -9.69
N GLU A 33 -10.23 5.39 -10.21
CA GLU A 33 -10.24 5.64 -11.66
C GLU A 33 -8.82 6.01 -12.10
N GLU A 34 -8.26 5.21 -13.00
CA GLU A 34 -6.94 5.41 -13.58
C GLU A 34 -7.02 5.83 -15.05
N ASP A 35 -6.03 6.60 -15.48
CA ASP A 35 -5.73 6.82 -16.89
C ASP A 35 -4.67 5.80 -17.33
N LEU A 36 -5.11 4.74 -18.01
CA LEU A 36 -4.25 3.66 -18.50
C LEU A 36 -3.28 4.15 -19.59
N GLY A 37 -3.67 5.16 -20.37
CA GLY A 37 -2.81 5.73 -21.41
C GLY A 37 -1.57 6.36 -20.79
N TRP A 38 -1.74 7.17 -19.74
CA TRP A 38 -0.60 7.73 -19.02
C TRP A 38 0.33 6.65 -18.45
N TRP A 39 -0.19 5.57 -17.85
CA TRP A 39 0.66 4.52 -17.28
C TRP A 39 1.40 3.73 -18.36
N ASN A 40 0.68 3.27 -19.40
CA ASN A 40 1.27 2.48 -20.48
C ASN A 40 2.29 3.27 -21.29
N ASP A 41 2.06 4.57 -21.53
CA ASP A 41 3.06 5.46 -22.13
C ASP A 41 4.34 5.58 -21.31
N HIS A 42 4.23 5.62 -19.98
CA HIS A 42 5.41 5.72 -19.12
C HIS A 42 6.16 4.39 -19.02
N LEU A 43 5.45 3.26 -19.01
CA LEU A 43 6.05 1.93 -19.06
C LEU A 43 6.85 1.75 -20.36
N ASP A 44 6.26 2.10 -21.50
CA ASP A 44 6.90 2.04 -22.81
C ASP A 44 8.14 2.95 -22.88
N ARG A 45 8.02 4.22 -22.46
CA ARG A 45 9.17 5.16 -22.41
C ARG A 45 10.28 4.71 -21.45
N ALA A 46 9.94 3.99 -20.39
CA ALA A 46 10.89 3.42 -19.46
C ALA A 46 11.49 2.08 -19.94
N GLY A 47 11.04 1.55 -21.08
CA GLY A 47 11.54 0.30 -21.66
C GLY A 47 11.01 -0.96 -20.94
N HIS A 48 9.87 -0.87 -20.26
CA HIS A 48 9.23 -2.02 -19.64
C HIS A 48 8.26 -2.68 -20.62
N ASP A 49 8.42 -3.98 -20.85
CA ASP A 49 7.44 -4.80 -21.57
C ASP A 49 6.30 -5.20 -20.62
N ILE A 50 5.53 -4.18 -20.22
CA ILE A 50 4.42 -4.29 -19.28
C ILE A 50 3.27 -3.44 -19.81
N ARG A 51 2.08 -4.01 -19.84
CA ARG A 51 0.85 -3.29 -20.15
C ARG A 51 -0.16 -3.44 -19.04
N LEU A 52 -0.56 -2.31 -18.45
CA LEU A 52 -1.65 -2.25 -17.50
C LEU A 52 -2.98 -2.15 -18.23
N ARG A 53 -3.96 -2.89 -17.71
CA ARG A 53 -5.36 -2.87 -18.11
C ARG A 53 -6.20 -2.52 -16.89
N GLY A 54 -7.49 -2.26 -17.10
CA GLY A 54 -8.43 -1.98 -16.02
C GLY A 54 -9.82 -2.46 -16.36
N ARG A 55 -10.81 -2.11 -15.55
CA ARG A 55 -12.21 -2.46 -15.80
C ARG A 55 -13.04 -1.24 -16.20
N ASP A 56 -13.91 -1.37 -17.18
CA ASP A 56 -14.95 -0.36 -17.42
C ASP A 56 -16.08 -0.47 -16.37
N LEU A 57 -17.11 0.37 -16.50
CA LEU A 57 -18.28 0.37 -15.61
C LEU A 57 -19.11 -0.92 -15.71
N ASP A 58 -18.98 -1.68 -16.80
CA ASP A 58 -19.62 -2.98 -16.99
C ASP A 58 -18.74 -4.12 -16.42
N GLY A 59 -17.57 -3.81 -15.86
CA GLY A 59 -16.60 -4.77 -15.31
C GLY A 59 -15.73 -5.46 -16.37
N ARG A 60 -15.85 -5.07 -17.64
CA ARG A 60 -15.06 -5.65 -18.74
C ARG A 60 -13.64 -5.11 -18.71
N ILE A 61 -12.69 -5.96 -19.08
CA ILE A 61 -11.29 -5.56 -19.18
C ILE A 61 -11.10 -4.64 -20.39
N VAL A 62 -10.46 -3.50 -20.16
CA VAL A 62 -10.11 -2.50 -21.16
C VAL A 62 -8.61 -2.21 -21.10
N GLU A 63 -8.00 -1.97 -22.26
CA GLU A 63 -6.55 -1.79 -22.41
C GLU A 63 -6.10 -0.33 -22.50
N GLY A 64 -7.05 0.62 -22.46
CA GLY A 64 -6.76 2.04 -22.65
C GLY A 64 -7.91 2.93 -22.18
N GLY A 65 -7.62 4.24 -22.11
CA GLY A 65 -8.56 5.24 -21.60
C GLY A 65 -8.69 5.20 -20.08
N ARG A 66 -9.85 5.64 -19.59
CA ARG A 66 -10.17 5.61 -18.16
C ARG A 66 -10.69 4.24 -17.77
N ALA A 67 -10.14 3.69 -16.69
CA ALA A 67 -10.55 2.39 -16.18
C ALA A 67 -10.53 2.37 -14.66
N THR A 68 -11.34 1.50 -14.08
CA THR A 68 -11.39 1.23 -12.65
C THR A 68 -10.36 0.16 -12.30
N LEU A 69 -9.57 0.41 -11.25
CA LEU A 69 -8.78 -0.58 -10.56
C LEU A 69 -9.32 -0.73 -9.14
N GLN A 70 -9.64 -1.95 -8.73
CA GLN A 70 -10.02 -2.24 -7.35
C GLN A 70 -8.82 -2.81 -6.58
N ARG A 71 -8.85 -2.66 -5.26
CA ARG A 71 -7.85 -3.30 -4.39
C ARG A 71 -7.85 -4.82 -4.54
N ASN A 72 -9.00 -5.42 -4.88
CA ASN A 72 -9.12 -6.85 -5.22
C ASN A 72 -8.31 -7.27 -6.46
N ASP A 73 -8.08 -6.34 -7.40
CA ASP A 73 -7.31 -6.64 -8.61
C ASP A 73 -5.79 -6.69 -8.33
N LEU A 74 -5.34 -6.19 -7.16
CA LEU A 74 -3.93 -6.18 -6.74
C LEU A 74 -3.48 -7.58 -6.28
N ARG A 75 -3.20 -8.45 -7.25
CA ARG A 75 -2.73 -9.81 -7.03
C ARG A 75 -1.88 -10.32 -8.19
N ILE A 76 -0.98 -11.24 -7.89
CA ILE A 76 -0.22 -11.97 -8.93
C ILE A 76 -1.18 -12.75 -9.84
N GLY A 77 -0.89 -12.78 -11.14
CA GLY A 77 -1.70 -13.48 -12.14
C GLY A 77 -3.05 -12.83 -12.42
N THR A 78 -3.20 -11.54 -12.14
CA THR A 78 -4.37 -10.77 -12.52
C THR A 78 -4.40 -10.52 -14.03
N ASP A 79 -5.58 -10.60 -14.65
CA ASP A 79 -5.76 -10.28 -16.07
C ASP A 79 -5.58 -8.78 -16.39
N LEU A 80 -5.38 -7.96 -15.36
CA LEU A 80 -5.15 -6.52 -15.49
C LEU A 80 -3.69 -6.15 -15.79
N VAL A 81 -2.80 -7.13 -15.88
CA VAL A 81 -1.40 -6.92 -16.21
C VAL A 81 -0.98 -7.94 -17.26
N GLU A 82 -0.43 -7.44 -18.35
CA GLU A 82 0.24 -8.24 -19.37
C GLU A 82 1.74 -7.96 -19.27
N THR A 83 2.54 -9.00 -18.99
CA THR A 83 3.97 -8.89 -18.68
C THR A 83 4.64 -10.26 -18.72
N ASP A 84 5.94 -10.30 -19.00
CA ASP A 84 6.79 -11.48 -18.77
C ASP A 84 7.32 -11.55 -17.32
N HIS A 85 7.11 -10.50 -16.54
CA HIS A 85 7.55 -10.37 -15.14
C HIS A 85 6.38 -10.01 -14.22
N ASP A 86 5.68 -11.04 -13.71
CA ASP A 86 4.47 -10.89 -12.88
C ASP A 86 4.68 -9.99 -11.65
N SER A 87 5.80 -10.14 -10.96
CA SER A 87 6.09 -9.39 -9.73
C SER A 87 6.30 -7.90 -10.00
N LEU A 88 7.00 -7.57 -11.10
CA LEU A 88 7.20 -6.19 -11.53
C LEU A 88 5.89 -5.58 -12.06
N GLY A 89 5.13 -6.34 -12.83
CA GLY A 89 3.81 -5.92 -13.29
C GLY A 89 2.84 -5.63 -12.15
N LEU A 90 2.82 -6.49 -11.11
CA LEU A 90 2.04 -6.24 -9.90
C LEU A 90 2.50 -4.98 -9.16
N LEU A 91 3.81 -4.71 -9.08
CA LEU A 91 4.32 -3.48 -8.47
C LEU A 91 3.78 -2.23 -9.18
N PHE A 92 3.78 -2.21 -10.51
CA PHE A 92 3.23 -1.10 -11.28
C PHE A 92 1.71 -0.99 -11.16
N LEU A 93 0.98 -2.11 -11.09
CA LEU A 93 -0.45 -2.08 -10.81
C LEU A 93 -0.76 -1.50 -9.42
N CYS A 94 0.05 -1.84 -8.40
CA CYS A 94 -0.03 -1.24 -7.07
C CYS A 94 0.27 0.26 -7.11
N ALA A 95 1.26 0.69 -7.89
CA ALA A 95 1.61 2.10 -8.06
C ALA A 95 0.51 2.88 -8.77
N ALA A 96 -0.14 2.28 -9.76
CA ALA A 96 -1.33 2.81 -10.42
C ALA A 96 -2.44 3.01 -9.41
N TRP A 97 -2.94 1.93 -8.79
CA TRP A 97 -4.04 2.00 -7.83
C TRP A 97 -3.79 3.01 -6.70
N GLN A 98 -2.57 3.02 -6.14
CA GLN A 98 -2.21 3.95 -5.09
C GLN A 98 -2.17 5.40 -5.60
N GLY A 99 -1.65 5.63 -6.81
CA GLY A 99 -1.41 6.94 -7.40
C GLY A 99 -2.66 7.80 -7.62
N SER A 100 -3.82 7.21 -7.88
CA SER A 100 -5.08 7.97 -8.06
C SER A 100 -6.07 7.84 -6.90
N HIS A 101 -5.64 7.30 -5.77
CA HIS A 101 -6.52 7.10 -4.63
C HIS A 101 -6.83 8.42 -3.88
N ARG A 102 -8.05 8.92 -4.05
CA ARG A 102 -8.48 10.26 -3.56
C ARG A 102 -8.41 10.44 -2.04
N ASN A 103 -8.68 9.37 -1.29
CA ASN A 103 -8.71 9.42 0.17
C ASN A 103 -7.35 9.11 0.81
N ARG A 104 -6.32 8.82 0.01
CA ARG A 104 -4.98 8.51 0.51
C ARG A 104 -4.05 9.63 0.11
N LYS A 105 -3.07 9.93 0.97
CA LYS A 105 -1.99 10.85 0.59
C LYS A 105 -1.00 10.10 -0.28
N ALA A 106 -1.37 9.87 -1.53
CA ALA A 106 -0.50 9.36 -2.57
C ALA A 106 -0.30 10.44 -3.63
N MET A 107 0.93 10.61 -4.09
CA MET A 107 1.22 11.44 -5.24
C MET A 107 1.37 10.52 -6.44
N ARG A 108 0.59 10.76 -7.50
CA ARG A 108 0.76 10.05 -8.77
C ARG A 108 2.19 10.28 -9.27
N ARG A 109 3.03 9.26 -9.16
CA ARG A 109 4.43 9.27 -9.59
C ARG A 109 4.77 7.91 -10.17
N PHE A 110 5.39 7.94 -11.34
CA PHE A 110 5.95 6.73 -11.95
C PHE A 110 7.21 6.30 -11.16
N PRO A 111 7.25 5.07 -10.61
CA PRO A 111 8.44 4.59 -9.89
C PRO A 111 9.54 4.21 -10.88
N ASP A 112 10.70 4.86 -10.77
CA ASP A 112 11.89 4.49 -11.56
C ASP A 112 12.65 3.36 -10.87
N VAL A 113 12.40 2.14 -11.32
CA VAL A 113 12.88 0.90 -10.70
C VAL A 113 14.27 0.46 -11.16
N HIS A 114 14.89 1.21 -12.08
CA HIS A 114 16.22 0.93 -12.56
C HIS A 114 17.26 1.30 -11.49
N ASN A 115 18.22 0.40 -11.25
CA ASN A 115 19.34 0.69 -10.40
C ASN A 115 20.31 1.66 -11.11
N PRO A 116 20.49 2.90 -10.61
CA PRO A 116 21.41 3.87 -11.21
C PRO A 116 22.88 3.53 -10.95
N HIS A 117 23.17 2.59 -10.05
CA HIS A 117 24.51 2.22 -9.61
C HIS A 117 24.78 0.74 -9.94
N LEU A 118 24.99 0.46 -11.21
CA LEU A 118 25.36 -0.89 -11.68
C LEU A 118 26.79 -1.21 -11.24
N THR A 119 26.98 -2.44 -10.75
CA THR A 119 28.33 -2.88 -10.34
C THR A 119 29.08 -3.47 -11.53
N ARG A 120 28.36 -3.97 -12.54
CA ARG A 120 28.92 -4.53 -13.78
C ARG A 120 28.25 -3.93 -15.02
N PRO A 121 28.99 -3.73 -16.13
CA PRO A 121 28.42 -3.14 -17.35
C PRO A 121 27.29 -3.93 -18.02
N ASP A 122 27.25 -5.25 -17.81
CA ASP A 122 26.28 -6.19 -18.38
C ASP A 122 25.14 -6.55 -17.42
N GLU A 123 25.13 -5.98 -16.22
CA GLU A 123 24.09 -6.22 -15.24
C GLU A 123 22.77 -5.58 -15.68
N SER A 124 21.67 -6.35 -15.69
CA SER A 124 20.34 -5.78 -15.90
C SER A 124 20.06 -4.76 -14.80
N PRO A 125 19.69 -3.50 -15.13
CA PRO A 125 19.38 -2.50 -14.11
C PRO A 125 18.18 -2.86 -13.23
N LEU A 126 17.37 -3.84 -13.64
CA LEU A 126 16.23 -4.33 -12.89
C LEU A 126 16.54 -5.53 -11.99
N ALA A 127 17.70 -6.17 -12.15
CA ALA A 127 18.03 -7.44 -11.49
C ALA A 127 17.83 -7.38 -9.97
N LYS A 128 18.27 -6.27 -9.35
CA LYS A 128 18.13 -6.04 -7.91
C LYS A 128 16.67 -5.92 -7.47
N THR A 129 15.88 -5.11 -8.16
CA THR A 129 14.45 -4.92 -7.87
C THR A 129 13.69 -6.24 -8.07
N LEU A 130 13.88 -6.91 -9.20
CA LEU A 130 13.25 -8.21 -9.50
C LEU A 130 13.57 -9.26 -8.44
N THR A 131 14.85 -9.39 -8.05
CA THR A 131 15.27 -10.35 -7.02
C THR A 131 14.50 -10.14 -5.71
N VAL A 132 14.29 -8.89 -5.30
CA VAL A 132 13.51 -8.58 -4.08
C VAL A 132 12.03 -8.92 -4.27
N LEU A 133 11.41 -8.46 -5.35
CA LEU A 133 9.97 -8.66 -5.59
C LEU A 133 9.64 -10.16 -5.72
N ASP A 134 10.43 -10.90 -6.50
CA ASP A 134 10.24 -12.34 -6.71
C ASP A 134 10.43 -13.13 -5.42
N THR A 135 11.41 -12.75 -4.60
CA THR A 135 11.61 -13.37 -3.28
C THR A 135 10.41 -13.12 -2.37
N CYS A 136 9.87 -11.90 -2.35
CA CYS A 136 8.69 -11.59 -1.54
C CYS A 136 7.45 -12.37 -1.99
N VAL A 137 7.24 -12.51 -3.31
CA VAL A 137 6.14 -13.28 -3.89
C VAL A 137 6.28 -14.78 -3.60
N ARG A 138 7.47 -15.34 -3.86
CA ARG A 138 7.75 -16.77 -3.67
C ARG A 138 7.62 -17.18 -2.21
N ASP A 139 8.24 -16.43 -1.31
CA ASP A 139 8.35 -16.82 0.09
C ASP A 139 7.19 -16.28 0.94
N ARG A 140 6.34 -15.40 0.36
CA ARG A 140 5.26 -14.67 1.03
C ARG A 140 5.70 -14.07 2.36
N ARG A 141 6.91 -13.54 2.36
CA ARG A 141 7.55 -12.97 3.55
C ARG A 141 8.50 -11.87 3.15
N LEU A 142 8.49 -10.79 3.92
CA LEU A 142 9.53 -9.77 3.83
C LEU A 142 10.71 -10.18 4.72
N HIS A 143 11.78 -10.68 4.12
CA HIS A 143 12.97 -11.13 4.85
C HIS A 143 13.79 -9.98 5.45
N ASP A 144 14.56 -10.31 6.48
CA ASP A 144 15.58 -9.40 7.01
C ASP A 144 16.80 -9.44 6.08
N GLN A 145 17.39 -8.29 5.78
CA GLN A 145 18.60 -8.22 4.97
C GLN A 145 19.87 -8.31 5.83
N PRO A 146 20.77 -9.29 5.60
CA PRO A 146 22.07 -9.32 6.25
C PRO A 146 22.94 -8.15 5.73
N GLY A 147 23.42 -7.29 6.64
CA GLY A 147 24.27 -6.13 6.32
C GLY A 147 23.52 -4.83 5.98
N GLY A 148 22.30 -4.68 6.50
CA GLY A 148 21.23 -3.82 5.99
C GLY A 148 21.48 -2.33 5.74
N SER A 149 20.62 -1.79 4.87
CA SER A 149 20.37 -0.35 4.74
C SER A 149 20.00 0.24 6.12
N TRP A 150 20.33 1.51 6.37
CA TRP A 150 19.97 2.20 7.63
C TRP A 150 18.47 2.04 7.97
N SER A 151 17.60 1.99 6.96
CA SER A 151 16.16 1.85 7.15
C SER A 151 15.71 0.42 7.42
N GLY A 152 16.51 -0.60 7.08
CA GLY A 152 16.18 -2.02 7.18
C GLY A 152 15.20 -2.51 6.11
N TRP A 153 14.80 -1.64 5.17
CA TRP A 153 13.99 -2.05 4.01
C TRP A 153 14.89 -2.67 2.94
N PRO A 154 14.35 -3.60 2.12
CA PRO A 154 15.05 -4.07 0.94
C PRO A 154 15.38 -2.92 0.01
N ASP A 155 16.59 -2.98 -0.54
CA ASP A 155 17.06 -2.01 -1.50
C ASP A 155 16.36 -2.21 -2.86
N THR A 156 15.34 -1.40 -3.11
CA THR A 156 14.50 -1.40 -4.31
C THR A 156 14.45 0.03 -4.88
N PRO A 157 15.33 0.37 -5.84
CA PRO A 157 15.39 1.70 -6.44
C PRO A 157 14.01 2.22 -6.87
N GLY A 158 13.74 3.50 -6.58
CA GLY A 158 12.46 4.15 -6.91
C GLY A 158 11.23 3.64 -6.17
N VAL A 159 11.32 2.56 -5.39
CA VAL A 159 10.19 1.99 -4.64
C VAL A 159 10.21 2.51 -3.20
N GLY A 160 9.32 3.45 -2.92
CA GLY A 160 9.15 3.98 -1.56
C GLY A 160 8.46 2.98 -0.62
N VAL A 161 8.57 3.23 0.69
CA VAL A 161 7.98 2.39 1.76
C VAL A 161 6.49 2.10 1.53
N SER A 162 5.71 3.13 1.19
CA SER A 162 4.26 2.99 1.00
C SER A 162 3.93 2.06 -0.18
N LEU A 163 4.60 2.24 -1.32
CA LEU A 163 4.42 1.36 -2.49
C LEU A 163 4.89 -0.06 -2.19
N MET A 164 6.03 -0.23 -1.52
CA MET A 164 6.52 -1.54 -1.11
C MET A 164 5.53 -2.24 -0.17
N ALA A 165 4.94 -1.53 0.80
CA ALA A 165 3.92 -2.08 1.68
C ALA A 165 2.64 -2.51 0.94
N THR A 166 2.18 -1.71 -0.03
CA THR A 166 1.07 -2.08 -0.92
C THR A 166 1.39 -3.34 -1.71
N PHE A 167 2.58 -3.42 -2.31
CA PHE A 167 3.05 -4.60 -3.03
C PHE A 167 3.10 -5.83 -2.12
N LEU A 168 3.60 -5.71 -0.89
CA LEU A 168 3.66 -6.82 0.06
C LEU A 168 2.28 -7.32 0.47
N TRP A 169 1.32 -6.40 0.68
CA TRP A 169 -0.07 -6.79 0.94
C TRP A 169 -0.66 -7.56 -0.25
N ALA A 170 -0.44 -7.07 -1.48
CA ALA A 170 -0.90 -7.68 -2.73
C ALA A 170 -0.26 -9.05 -3.01
N ALA A 171 1.04 -9.19 -2.70
CA ALA A 171 1.79 -10.44 -2.74
C ALA A 171 1.43 -11.39 -1.58
N GLN A 172 0.50 -11.01 -0.70
CA GLN A 172 0.10 -11.76 0.50
C GLN A 172 1.27 -12.07 1.43
N ALA A 173 2.26 -11.19 1.46
CA ALA A 173 3.45 -11.36 2.26
C ALA A 173 3.18 -11.04 3.74
N SER A 174 3.93 -11.68 4.62
CA SER A 174 3.94 -11.40 6.06
C SER A 174 5.23 -10.72 6.49
N THR A 175 5.14 -9.96 7.58
CA THR A 175 6.27 -9.40 8.31
C THR A 175 6.33 -9.99 9.71
N ASN A 176 7.24 -9.50 10.56
CA ASN A 176 7.31 -9.96 11.94
C ASN A 176 6.09 -9.50 12.77
N GLY A 177 5.34 -8.49 12.30
CA GLY A 177 4.13 -7.99 12.96
C GLY A 177 2.83 -8.69 12.55
N GLY A 178 2.84 -9.51 11.49
CA GLY A 178 1.65 -10.15 10.92
C GLY A 178 1.59 -10.04 9.40
N ARG A 179 0.40 -10.20 8.81
CA ARG A 179 0.18 -9.97 7.36
C ARG A 179 0.50 -8.52 7.03
N ALA A 180 1.30 -8.26 5.98
CA ALA A 180 1.64 -6.92 5.54
C ALA A 180 0.38 -6.07 5.36
N GLN A 181 0.43 -4.79 5.73
CA GLN A 181 -0.69 -3.85 5.64
C GLN A 181 -0.25 -2.60 4.89
N LEU A 182 -1.18 -1.99 4.16
CA LEU A 182 -0.93 -0.71 3.51
C LEU A 182 -0.56 0.34 4.57
N ILE A 183 0.32 1.26 4.19
CA ILE A 183 0.72 2.38 5.03
C ILE A 183 0.75 3.65 4.19
N ASP A 184 0.10 4.70 4.68
CA ASP A 184 0.19 6.04 4.14
C ASP A 184 0.17 7.09 5.25
N GLN A 185 0.44 8.34 4.87
CA GLN A 185 0.63 9.41 5.84
C GLN A 185 -0.67 9.74 6.58
N PHE A 186 -1.83 9.55 5.97
CA PHE A 186 -3.12 9.81 6.63
C PHE A 186 -3.37 8.78 7.72
N GLY A 187 -3.10 7.50 7.45
CA GLY A 187 -3.20 6.44 8.45
C GLY A 187 -2.30 6.69 9.65
N VAL A 188 -1.02 7.03 9.41
CA VAL A 188 -0.04 7.34 10.46
C VAL A 188 -0.45 8.59 11.25
N SER A 189 -0.90 9.65 10.57
CA SER A 189 -1.34 10.87 11.24
C SER A 189 -2.58 10.65 12.13
N THR A 190 -3.51 9.76 11.74
CA THR A 190 -4.57 9.35 12.65
C THR A 190 -4.01 8.60 13.87
N LEU A 191 -3.11 7.64 13.70
CA LEU A 191 -2.50 6.93 14.85
C LEU A 191 -1.83 7.88 15.84
N ILE A 192 -1.04 8.83 15.34
CA ILE A 192 -0.39 9.86 16.17
C ILE A 192 -1.43 10.66 16.94
N HIS A 193 -2.49 11.10 16.25
CA HIS A 193 -3.57 11.85 16.87
C HIS A 193 -4.30 11.06 17.96
N GLU A 194 -4.46 9.74 17.80
CA GLU A 194 -5.06 8.87 18.81
C GLU A 194 -4.09 8.55 19.97
N GLY A 195 -2.80 8.90 19.86
CA GLY A 195 -1.81 8.78 20.93
C GLY A 195 -0.66 7.82 20.67
N TRP A 196 -0.43 7.39 19.42
CA TRP A 196 0.73 6.57 19.08
C TRP A 196 2.03 7.36 19.28
N LEU A 197 2.92 6.85 20.14
CA LEU A 197 4.09 7.58 20.68
C LEU A 197 5.27 7.78 19.70
N GLU A 198 5.03 7.85 18.40
CA GLU A 198 6.03 8.20 17.38
C GLU A 198 5.43 9.13 16.32
N ASP A 199 6.15 10.17 15.88
CA ASP A 199 5.75 11.06 14.77
C ASP A 199 6.69 10.94 13.54
N PRO A 200 6.78 9.76 12.89
CA PRO A 200 7.54 9.60 11.67
C PRO A 200 6.71 10.05 10.45
N SER A 201 7.37 10.71 9.49
CA SER A 201 6.87 10.71 8.12
C SER A 201 6.92 9.29 7.55
N VAL A 202 5.98 8.91 6.67
CA VAL A 202 5.95 7.56 6.07
C VAL A 202 7.25 7.24 5.33
N THR A 203 7.87 8.22 4.68
CA THR A 203 9.18 8.05 4.03
C THR A 203 10.31 7.73 5.01
N GLY A 204 10.14 8.08 6.29
CA GLY A 204 11.08 7.79 7.39
C GLY A 204 10.74 6.53 8.18
N PHE A 205 9.79 5.70 7.72
CA PHE A 205 9.53 4.41 8.36
C PHE A 205 10.71 3.48 8.14
N THR A 206 11.33 3.05 9.23
CA THR A 206 12.22 1.90 9.21
C THR A 206 11.42 0.61 9.17
N ARG A 207 12.06 -0.50 8.81
CA ARG A 207 11.44 -1.82 8.84
C ARG A 207 10.86 -2.16 10.21
N ARG A 208 11.60 -1.86 11.28
CA ARG A 208 11.14 -2.07 12.66
C ARG A 208 9.87 -1.27 12.99
N ARG A 209 9.77 -0.02 12.52
CA ARG A 209 8.55 0.79 12.70
C ARG A 209 7.37 0.22 11.93
N TYR A 210 7.61 -0.27 10.72
CA TYR A 210 6.57 -0.91 9.93
C TYR A 210 6.09 -2.22 10.56
N ASP A 211 7.00 -3.05 11.08
CA ASP A 211 6.63 -4.26 11.83
C ASP A 211 5.78 -3.91 13.07
N ARG A 212 6.15 -2.85 13.81
CA ARG A 212 5.35 -2.33 14.94
C ARG A 212 3.97 -1.84 14.51
N TYR A 213 3.88 -1.12 13.38
CA TYR A 213 2.62 -0.67 12.80
C TYR A 213 1.71 -1.85 12.43
N VAL A 214 2.24 -2.86 11.74
CA VAL A 214 1.48 -4.07 11.36
C VAL A 214 1.03 -4.85 12.60
N GLU A 215 1.91 -4.99 13.61
CA GLU A 215 1.57 -5.63 14.89
C GLU A 215 0.42 -4.89 15.60
N LEU A 216 0.47 -3.56 15.64
CA LEU A 216 -0.57 -2.72 16.22
C LEU A 216 -1.93 -2.93 15.53
N LEU A 217 -1.97 -2.86 14.20
CA LEU A 217 -3.22 -3.05 13.44
C LEU A 217 -3.77 -4.46 13.62
N THR A 218 -2.90 -5.48 13.59
CA THR A 218 -3.29 -6.88 13.80
C THR A 218 -3.90 -7.08 15.17
N ARG A 219 -3.31 -6.48 16.22
CA ARG A 219 -3.85 -6.51 17.58
C ARG A 219 -5.21 -5.80 17.66
N TRP A 220 -5.32 -4.57 17.16
CA TRP A 220 -6.60 -3.84 17.17
C TRP A 220 -7.70 -4.61 16.43
N ALA A 221 -7.36 -5.22 15.29
CA ALA A 221 -8.30 -6.06 14.56
C ALA A 221 -8.74 -7.29 15.37
N THR A 222 -7.80 -7.93 16.07
CA THR A 222 -8.09 -9.06 16.97
C THR A 222 -9.01 -8.64 18.11
N ASP A 223 -8.72 -7.51 18.77
CA ASP A 223 -9.53 -6.98 19.88
C ASP A 223 -10.96 -6.64 19.46
N ILE A 224 -11.13 -6.15 18.22
CA ILE A 224 -12.43 -5.78 17.65
C ILE A 224 -13.20 -7.00 17.11
N GLY A 225 -12.48 -8.07 16.72
CA GLY A 225 -13.04 -9.20 15.98
C GLY A 225 -13.26 -8.91 14.50
N THR A 226 -12.29 -8.25 13.86
CA THR A 226 -12.34 -7.83 12.45
C THR A 226 -11.00 -8.09 11.72
N SER A 227 -10.85 -7.61 10.48
CA SER A 227 -9.62 -7.67 9.70
C SER A 227 -8.73 -6.43 9.91
N PRO A 228 -7.39 -6.56 9.91
CA PRO A 228 -6.48 -5.40 10.00
C PRO A 228 -6.65 -4.40 8.86
N GLU A 229 -7.10 -4.82 7.68
CA GLU A 229 -7.38 -3.93 6.56
C GLU A 229 -8.53 -2.97 6.85
N LEU A 230 -9.56 -3.38 7.59
CA LEU A 230 -10.65 -2.48 8.00
C LEU A 230 -10.16 -1.44 9.00
N VAL A 231 -9.26 -1.82 9.91
CA VAL A 231 -8.63 -0.88 10.83
C VAL A 231 -7.76 0.13 10.06
N GLU A 232 -6.97 -0.34 9.10
CA GLU A 232 -6.17 0.49 8.19
C GLU A 232 -7.06 1.50 7.44
N MET A 233 -8.16 1.04 6.85
CA MET A 233 -9.11 1.90 6.16
C MET A 233 -9.74 2.94 7.08
N TRP A 234 -10.11 2.57 8.32
CA TRP A 234 -10.64 3.52 9.28
C TRP A 234 -9.65 4.66 9.55
N LEU A 235 -8.36 4.36 9.71
CA LEU A 235 -7.34 5.37 9.97
C LEU A 235 -7.26 6.40 8.83
N VAL A 236 -7.26 5.92 7.58
CA VAL A 236 -7.20 6.74 6.37
C VAL A 236 -8.47 7.59 6.22
N GLN A 237 -9.63 6.96 6.34
CA GLN A 237 -10.93 7.63 6.21
C GLN A 237 -11.13 8.68 7.29
N ARG A 238 -10.71 8.39 8.54
CA ARG A 238 -10.82 9.34 9.64
C ARG A 238 -9.98 10.59 9.41
N TRP A 239 -8.77 10.46 8.87
CA TRP A 239 -7.97 11.63 8.54
C TRP A 239 -8.56 12.42 7.37
N SER A 240 -9.02 11.74 6.32
CA SER A 240 -9.69 12.38 5.18
C SER A 240 -10.91 13.20 5.63
N ALA A 241 -11.75 12.62 6.51
CA ALA A 241 -12.88 13.31 7.12
C ALA A 241 -12.44 14.56 7.90
N ARG A 242 -11.42 14.46 8.77
CA ARG A 242 -10.87 15.61 9.51
C ARG A 242 -10.38 16.73 8.58
N VAL A 243 -9.70 16.39 7.48
CA VAL A 243 -9.22 17.39 6.50
C VAL A 243 -10.40 18.08 5.81
N ARG A 244 -11.45 17.34 5.46
CA ARG A 244 -12.66 17.91 4.85
C ARG A 244 -13.39 18.83 5.83
N GLU A 245 -13.62 18.37 7.06
CA GLU A 245 -14.23 19.14 8.16
C GLU A 245 -13.49 20.47 8.39
N ALA A 246 -12.16 20.42 8.47
CA ALA A 246 -11.33 21.61 8.68
C ALA A 246 -11.40 22.62 7.52
N ARG A 247 -11.56 22.14 6.27
CA ARG A 247 -11.71 22.99 5.08
C ARG A 247 -13.09 23.61 4.97
N GLU A 248 -14.13 22.89 5.39
CA GLU A 248 -15.52 23.30 5.28
C GLU A 248 -16.01 24.11 6.50
N GLY A 249 -15.19 24.22 7.56
CA GLY A 249 -15.49 25.03 8.75
C GLY A 249 -16.53 24.42 9.69
N SER A 250 -17.00 23.20 9.40
CA SER A 250 -17.94 22.46 10.24
C SER A 250 -17.19 21.71 11.34
N ARG A 251 -17.47 22.04 12.61
CA ARG A 251 -17.13 21.14 13.73
C ARG A 251 -18.08 19.94 13.69
N ALA A 252 -17.59 18.70 13.77
CA ALA A 252 -18.12 17.64 14.63
C ALA A 252 -17.52 16.25 14.32
N GLU A 253 -17.72 15.35 15.27
CA GLU A 253 -17.43 13.90 15.30
C GLU A 253 -17.46 13.15 13.96
N PRO A 254 -16.67 12.05 13.83
CA PRO A 254 -16.64 11.25 12.62
C PRO A 254 -18.04 10.80 12.24
N THR A 255 -18.51 11.23 11.08
CA THR A 255 -19.78 10.79 10.53
C THR A 255 -19.75 9.29 10.30
N LEU A 256 -20.62 8.58 11.01
CA LEU A 256 -21.04 7.21 10.73
C LEU A 256 -21.78 7.20 9.38
N PHE A 257 -21.04 7.22 8.27
CA PHE A 257 -21.56 6.84 6.96
C PHE A 257 -20.78 5.63 6.49
#